data_AF-A0A7C1ZXZ0-F1
#
_entry.id   AF-A0A7C1ZXZ0-F1
#
_cell.length_a   1.000
_cell.length_b   1.000
_cell.length_c   1.000
_cell.angle_alpha   90.00
_cell.angle_beta   90.00
_cell.angle_gamma   90.00
#
_symmetry.space_group_name_H-M   'P 1'
#
loop_
_entity.id
_entity.type
_entity.pdbx_description
1 polymer ?
#
loop_
_entity_poly.entity_id
_entity_poly.type
_entity_poly.pdbx_seq_one_letter_code
_entity_poly.pdbx_strand_id
1 'polypeptide(L)'
;MCSRKCYPYQLLYQKMILSSAKYRNFEQCEMKKFFNTAGPCQPDIHYITDPLPRLVGIRELIDGRHYFVLHAPRQTGKTTYLYALMRQLNQEGQYTVLTVNIQAAASGQDSWDAMRIAAAAIYRQATLHLPETQWPSQVSERSEHFGTLQAYLSDWATHNPKPIVLFIDEADSLMDELFLALLRQLRAGFEARPKGFPHSIALIGLRDVRDYKIRLRPERENLGTSSPFNVKSKSLFMLGFTVAEVSDLLEEHTKATGQAFEEAVKQEIYRLSQGQPWLTNALANQIVAELLHNDYKKTITLEHVAQAREALIQRRDTHLDSLIDKLREPLVKPIVEAIINGETPDFDILNDALSYTRDLGLIAPKPPVRFANPIYQEIIPRVLSFGFQEMLPSDYIEPTWYIKDGKLDMDALLTAFQKFYRRHSETWLSKYDFREAGRQLLLMAFLQRIVNSGGRIEREMAAGNGRCDLLAEYGNEQIPIELKLYYDSYTREEGLDQIARYLSRFGLKQGYLVIFETRVSIPWEKRIYREEVVVAGKQVILFGM
;
A
#
# COMPACT_ATOMS: atom_id res chain seq x y z
N MET A 1 -15.23 -42.50 -72.64
CA MET A 1 -13.86 -42.85 -72.19
C MET A 1 -13.54 -42.00 -70.94
N CYS A 2 -12.96 -42.62 -69.91
CA CYS A 2 -12.49 -42.06 -68.62
C CYS A 2 -13.57 -41.45 -67.69
N SER A 3 -13.99 -42.06 -66.57
CA SER A 3 -13.30 -42.47 -65.32
C SER A 3 -12.95 -41.30 -64.37
N ARG A 4 -13.50 -41.35 -63.14
CA ARG A 4 -12.92 -40.98 -61.82
C ARG A 4 -14.09 -40.94 -60.81
N LYS A 5 -14.50 -42.07 -60.24
CA LYS A 5 -14.06 -42.66 -58.95
C LYS A 5 -14.10 -41.68 -57.77
N CYS A 6 -15.16 -41.85 -56.98
CA CYS A 6 -15.33 -41.36 -55.61
C CYS A 6 -14.47 -42.16 -54.60
N TYR A 7 -14.26 -41.50 -53.44
CA TYR A 7 -13.81 -41.96 -52.12
C TYR A 7 -12.30 -42.18 -51.87
N PRO A 8 -11.78 -42.01 -50.62
CA PRO A 8 -12.44 -41.58 -49.37
C PRO A 8 -11.66 -40.54 -48.51
N TYR A 9 -12.38 -39.59 -47.89
CA TYR A 9 -11.87 -38.70 -46.83
C TYR A 9 -11.85 -39.34 -45.42
N GLN A 10 -12.19 -40.63 -45.29
CA GLN A 10 -12.27 -41.34 -44.01
C GLN A 10 -10.95 -41.96 -43.52
N LEU A 11 -9.90 -42.06 -44.36
CA LEU A 11 -8.61 -42.62 -43.95
C LEU A 11 -7.62 -41.59 -43.35
N LEU A 12 -7.86 -40.28 -43.52
CA LEU A 12 -7.01 -39.24 -42.94
C LEU A 12 -7.34 -38.98 -41.46
N TYR A 13 -8.61 -39.15 -41.06
CA TYR A 13 -9.01 -39.00 -39.65
C TYR A 13 -8.50 -40.14 -38.76
N GLN A 14 -8.46 -41.38 -39.26
CA GLN A 14 -7.91 -42.51 -38.50
C GLN A 14 -6.37 -42.48 -38.38
N LYS A 15 -5.65 -41.86 -39.33
CA LYS A 15 -4.19 -41.69 -39.22
C LYS A 15 -3.77 -40.54 -38.29
N MET A 16 -4.61 -39.51 -38.09
CA MET A 16 -4.38 -38.49 -37.05
C MET A 16 -4.71 -39.00 -35.64
N ILE A 17 -5.67 -39.93 -35.51
CA ILE A 17 -6.03 -40.53 -34.22
C ILE A 17 -5.02 -41.62 -33.77
N LEU A 18 -4.21 -42.16 -34.68
CA LEU A 18 -3.18 -43.16 -34.35
C LEU A 18 -1.75 -42.59 -34.18
N SER A 19 -1.53 -41.27 -34.35
CA SER A 19 -0.27 -40.63 -33.94
C SER A 19 -0.32 -39.97 -32.55
N SER A 20 -1.51 -39.94 -31.92
CA SER A 20 -1.72 -39.39 -30.56
C SER A 20 -1.31 -40.34 -29.43
N ALA A 21 -0.90 -41.58 -29.74
CA ALA A 21 -0.39 -42.54 -28.77
C ALA A 21 1.11 -42.35 -28.42
N LYS A 22 1.80 -41.37 -29.01
CA LYS A 22 3.21 -41.03 -28.71
C LYS A 22 3.42 -39.74 -27.91
N TYR A 23 2.36 -39.08 -27.47
CA TYR A 23 2.42 -37.88 -26.61
C TYR A 23 1.75 -38.09 -25.24
N ARG A 24 1.82 -39.31 -24.70
CA ARG A 24 1.55 -39.56 -23.28
C ARG A 24 2.88 -39.66 -22.53
N ASN A 25 3.50 -38.50 -22.37
CA ASN A 25 4.47 -38.16 -21.33
C ASN A 25 4.62 -36.63 -21.35
N PHE A 26 3.49 -35.93 -21.21
CA PHE A 26 3.55 -34.71 -20.40
C PHE A 26 3.58 -35.24 -18.98
N GLU A 27 4.78 -35.35 -18.40
CA GLU A 27 4.88 -35.14 -16.96
C GLU A 27 4.01 -33.91 -16.68
N GLN A 28 3.04 -34.04 -15.78
CA GLN A 28 2.41 -32.86 -15.21
C GLN A 28 3.57 -32.01 -14.69
N CYS A 29 3.93 -30.98 -15.44
CA CYS A 29 4.88 -29.99 -14.99
C CYS A 29 4.14 -29.31 -13.84
N GLU A 30 4.35 -29.82 -12.64
CA GLU A 30 3.75 -29.34 -11.41
C GLU A 30 4.11 -27.85 -11.37
N MET A 31 3.12 -26.98 -11.60
CA MET A 31 3.39 -25.54 -11.64
C MET A 31 3.93 -25.17 -10.28
N LYS A 32 5.20 -24.81 -10.23
CA LYS A 32 5.84 -24.39 -8.99
C LYS A 32 5.13 -23.13 -8.51
N LYS A 33 4.78 -23.13 -7.22
CA LYS A 33 4.17 -21.99 -6.57
C LYS A 33 5.02 -20.74 -6.75
N PHE A 34 4.41 -19.56 -6.71
CA PHE A 34 5.10 -18.28 -6.81
C PHE A 34 4.59 -17.26 -5.79
N PHE A 35 5.35 -16.20 -5.56
CA PHE A 35 4.96 -15.09 -4.70
C PHE A 35 3.96 -14.21 -5.45
N ASN A 36 2.83 -13.88 -4.82
CA ASN A 36 1.75 -13.18 -5.51
C ASN A 36 1.67 -11.70 -5.13
N THR A 37 1.61 -10.85 -6.15
CA THR A 37 1.48 -9.39 -6.01
C THR A 37 0.17 -8.85 -6.59
N ALA A 38 -0.74 -9.71 -7.07
CA ALA A 38 -2.00 -9.29 -7.69
C ALA A 38 -3.18 -10.17 -7.24
N GLY A 39 -4.29 -9.53 -6.84
CA GLY A 39 -5.50 -10.24 -6.41
C GLY A 39 -5.33 -11.09 -5.13
N PRO A 40 -6.35 -11.88 -4.76
CA PRO A 40 -6.28 -12.76 -3.60
C PRO A 40 -5.32 -13.93 -3.85
N CYS A 41 -4.69 -14.42 -2.77
CA CYS A 41 -3.79 -15.56 -2.86
C CYS A 41 -4.55 -16.89 -2.99
N GLN A 42 -4.05 -17.78 -3.83
CA GLN A 42 -4.62 -19.10 -4.10
C GLN A 42 -3.66 -20.18 -3.56
N PRO A 43 -4.07 -21.02 -2.57
CA PRO A 43 -3.15 -21.93 -1.88
C PRO A 43 -2.48 -22.99 -2.76
N ASP A 44 -3.06 -23.30 -3.91
CA ASP A 44 -2.57 -24.27 -4.89
C ASP A 44 -1.42 -23.73 -5.75
N ILE A 45 -1.43 -22.44 -6.08
CA ILE A 45 -0.45 -21.82 -6.99
C ILE A 45 0.42 -20.74 -6.35
N HIS A 46 0.10 -20.25 -5.15
CA HIS A 46 0.87 -19.20 -4.48
C HIS A 46 1.51 -19.69 -3.18
N TYR A 47 2.67 -19.12 -2.85
CA TYR A 47 3.19 -19.18 -1.48
C TYR A 47 2.29 -18.38 -0.55
N ILE A 48 1.92 -18.96 0.59
CA ILE A 48 0.96 -18.38 1.52
C ILE A 48 1.30 -18.79 2.95
N THR A 49 1.36 -17.82 3.86
CA THR A 49 1.30 -18.07 5.30
C THR A 49 -0.15 -18.24 5.73
N ASP A 50 -0.44 -19.08 6.73
CA ASP A 50 -1.81 -19.33 7.19
C ASP A 50 -2.47 -17.98 7.56
N PRO A 51 -3.53 -17.56 6.85
CA PRO A 51 -4.14 -16.26 7.13
C PRO A 51 -4.96 -16.27 8.42
N LEU A 52 -5.48 -17.42 8.86
CA LEU A 52 -6.50 -17.49 9.91
C LEU A 52 -6.05 -17.01 11.30
N PRO A 53 -4.81 -17.30 11.77
CA PRO A 53 -4.32 -16.80 13.05
C PRO A 53 -4.21 -15.27 13.15
N ARG A 54 -4.22 -14.56 12.02
CA ARG A 54 -3.99 -13.10 11.96
C ARG A 54 -5.10 -12.28 12.63
N LEU A 55 -6.30 -12.84 12.76
CA LEU A 55 -7.44 -12.17 13.40
C LEU A 55 -8.10 -13.07 14.43
N VAL A 56 -7.81 -12.80 15.70
CA VAL A 56 -8.45 -13.47 16.83
C VAL A 56 -9.81 -12.86 17.14
N GLY A 57 -10.73 -13.65 17.69
CA GLY A 57 -12.04 -13.15 18.14
C GLY A 57 -13.14 -13.16 17.08
N ILE A 58 -12.83 -13.47 15.81
CA ILE A 58 -13.83 -13.48 14.73
C ILE A 58 -14.88 -14.56 14.95
N ARG A 59 -14.46 -15.73 15.45
CA ARG A 59 -15.37 -16.85 15.69
C ARG A 59 -16.39 -16.52 16.77
N GLU A 60 -15.92 -15.93 17.86
CA GLU A 60 -16.74 -15.48 18.98
C GLU A 60 -17.76 -14.41 18.54
N LEU A 61 -17.36 -13.52 17.62
CA LEU A 61 -18.28 -12.57 17.01
C LEU A 61 -19.37 -13.26 16.19
N ILE A 62 -18.99 -14.24 15.35
CA ILE A 62 -19.93 -14.99 14.51
C ILE A 62 -20.91 -15.77 15.39
N ASP A 63 -20.40 -16.58 16.32
CA ASP A 63 -21.20 -17.42 17.21
C ASP A 63 -22.13 -16.56 18.11
N GLY A 64 -21.65 -15.40 18.54
CA GLY A 64 -22.40 -14.39 19.28
C GLY A 64 -23.42 -13.60 18.45
N ARG A 65 -23.61 -13.93 17.17
CA ARG A 65 -24.53 -13.22 16.24
C ARG A 65 -24.20 -11.74 16.12
N HIS A 66 -22.95 -11.38 16.16
CA HIS A 66 -22.55 -9.99 16.05
C HIS A 66 -22.48 -9.55 14.59
N TYR A 67 -22.90 -8.32 14.33
CA TYR A 67 -22.48 -7.60 13.13
C TYR A 67 -21.22 -6.81 13.47
N PHE A 68 -20.23 -6.85 12.59
CA PHE A 68 -18.93 -6.25 12.85
C PHE A 68 -18.30 -5.67 11.59
N VAL A 69 -17.21 -4.93 11.77
CA VAL A 69 -16.46 -4.32 10.67
C VAL A 69 -15.04 -4.83 10.74
N LEU A 70 -14.50 -5.24 9.60
CA LEU A 70 -13.10 -5.54 9.42
C LEU A 70 -12.49 -4.50 8.48
N HIS A 71 -11.63 -3.63 9.00
CA HIS A 71 -10.92 -2.65 8.20
C HIS A 71 -9.43 -2.96 8.19
N ALA A 72 -8.78 -2.66 7.08
CA ALA A 72 -7.33 -2.77 6.96
C ALA A 72 -6.85 -1.97 5.76
N PRO A 73 -5.57 -1.55 5.74
CA PRO A 73 -4.95 -0.94 4.58
C PRO A 73 -5.10 -1.77 3.31
N ARG A 74 -4.91 -1.13 2.15
CA ARG A 74 -4.88 -1.83 0.85
C ARG A 74 -3.82 -2.94 0.86
N GLN A 75 -4.14 -4.04 0.18
CA GLN A 75 -3.22 -5.16 -0.04
C GLN A 75 -2.60 -5.80 1.22
N THR A 76 -3.37 -5.82 2.32
CA THR A 76 -3.01 -6.51 3.57
C THR A 76 -3.45 -7.97 3.65
N GLY A 77 -4.04 -8.50 2.57
CA GLY A 77 -4.54 -9.87 2.50
C GLY A 77 -5.95 -10.09 3.05
N LYS A 78 -6.77 -9.02 3.19
CA LYS A 78 -8.18 -9.10 3.62
C LYS A 78 -8.97 -10.16 2.86
N THR A 79 -8.99 -10.06 1.53
CA THR A 79 -9.76 -10.98 0.68
C THR A 79 -9.22 -12.42 0.78
N THR A 80 -7.89 -12.61 0.84
CA THR A 80 -7.29 -13.93 1.09
C THR A 80 -7.77 -14.53 2.42
N TYR A 81 -7.78 -13.74 3.49
CA TYR A 81 -8.28 -14.15 4.81
C TYR A 81 -9.75 -14.54 4.75
N LEU A 82 -10.60 -13.73 4.11
CA LEU A 82 -12.04 -13.99 4.02
C LEU A 82 -12.33 -15.31 3.29
N TYR A 83 -11.65 -15.59 2.18
CA TYR A 83 -11.82 -16.85 1.47
C TYR A 83 -11.33 -18.06 2.27
N ALA A 84 -10.24 -17.93 3.05
CA ALA A 84 -9.79 -19.00 3.93
C ALA A 84 -10.81 -19.27 5.04
N LEU A 85 -11.32 -18.21 5.68
CA LEU A 85 -12.33 -18.31 6.73
C LEU A 85 -13.65 -18.88 6.20
N MET A 86 -14.11 -18.43 5.03
CA MET A 86 -15.29 -18.97 4.36
C MET A 86 -15.16 -20.47 4.13
N ARG A 87 -14.02 -20.93 3.61
CA ARG A 87 -13.77 -22.37 3.38
C ARG A 87 -13.80 -23.15 4.69
N GLN A 88 -13.10 -22.69 5.72
CA GLN A 88 -13.07 -23.35 7.03
C GLN A 88 -14.49 -23.48 7.62
N LEU A 89 -15.23 -22.38 7.71
CA LEU A 89 -16.55 -22.38 8.34
C LEU A 89 -17.59 -23.20 7.55
N ASN A 90 -17.51 -23.23 6.22
CA ASN A 90 -18.36 -24.09 5.41
C ASN A 90 -18.02 -25.58 5.60
N GLN A 91 -16.74 -25.94 5.76
CA GLN A 91 -16.31 -27.31 6.04
C GLN A 91 -16.78 -27.81 7.40
N GLU A 92 -16.80 -26.95 8.43
CA GLU A 92 -17.36 -27.27 9.75
C GLU A 92 -18.88 -27.51 9.72
N GLY A 93 -19.56 -26.98 8.71
CA GLY A 93 -20.94 -27.32 8.40
C GLY A 93 -22.01 -26.67 9.28
N GLN A 94 -21.65 -25.83 10.24
CA GLN A 94 -22.59 -25.12 11.13
C GLN A 94 -23.32 -23.96 10.44
N TYR A 95 -22.68 -23.35 9.45
CA TYR A 95 -23.16 -22.14 8.77
C TYR A 95 -23.20 -22.33 7.25
N THR A 96 -23.97 -21.47 6.59
CA THR A 96 -23.76 -21.14 5.18
C THR A 96 -22.97 -19.85 5.15
N VAL A 97 -21.70 -19.92 4.75
CA VAL A 97 -20.79 -18.77 4.76
C VAL A 97 -20.49 -18.32 3.34
N LEU A 98 -20.66 -17.04 3.07
CA LEU A 98 -20.37 -16.45 1.77
C LEU A 98 -19.54 -15.18 1.92
N THR A 99 -18.47 -15.10 1.14
CA THR A 99 -17.76 -13.84 0.87
C THR A 99 -18.23 -13.28 -0.47
N VAL A 100 -18.61 -12.01 -0.50
CA VAL A 100 -19.04 -11.30 -1.70
C VAL A 100 -18.32 -9.97 -1.81
N ASN A 101 -17.69 -9.72 -2.94
CA ASN A 101 -17.22 -8.38 -3.31
C ASN A 101 -18.41 -7.63 -3.94
N ILE A 102 -18.74 -6.45 -3.39
CA ILE A 102 -19.86 -5.62 -3.87
C ILE A 102 -19.41 -4.37 -4.63
N GLN A 103 -18.15 -4.29 -5.07
CA GLN A 103 -17.59 -3.12 -5.74
C GLN A 103 -18.43 -2.65 -6.93
N ALA A 104 -18.94 -3.61 -7.71
CA ALA A 104 -19.80 -3.35 -8.87
C ALA A 104 -21.07 -2.55 -8.50
N ALA A 105 -21.56 -2.62 -7.27
CA ALA A 105 -22.72 -1.84 -6.84
C ALA A 105 -22.47 -0.32 -6.84
N ALA A 106 -21.20 0.12 -6.86
CA ALA A 106 -20.86 1.54 -7.01
C ALA A 106 -21.23 2.11 -8.39
N SER A 107 -21.48 1.28 -9.41
CA SER A 107 -21.97 1.74 -10.72
C SER A 107 -23.49 1.94 -10.77
N GLY A 108 -24.20 1.69 -9.67
CA GLY A 108 -25.65 1.86 -9.60
C GLY A 108 -26.05 3.33 -9.78
N GLN A 109 -27.10 3.57 -10.55
CA GLN A 109 -27.58 4.94 -10.83
C GLN A 109 -28.17 5.61 -9.58
N ASP A 110 -28.76 4.80 -8.69
CA ASP A 110 -29.31 5.21 -7.41
C ASP A 110 -29.15 4.10 -6.37
N SER A 111 -29.66 4.37 -5.16
CA SER A 111 -29.61 3.40 -4.06
C SER A 111 -30.36 2.10 -4.34
N TRP A 112 -31.41 2.12 -5.15
CA TRP A 112 -32.17 0.92 -5.47
C TRP A 112 -31.38 0.03 -6.44
N ASP A 113 -30.85 0.62 -7.50
CA ASP A 113 -30.05 -0.09 -8.50
C ASP A 113 -28.75 -0.63 -7.91
N ALA A 114 -28.06 0.14 -7.08
CA ALA A 114 -26.86 -0.32 -6.36
C ALA A 114 -27.14 -1.56 -5.50
N MET A 115 -28.24 -1.57 -4.75
CA MET A 115 -28.61 -2.69 -3.88
C MET A 115 -29.06 -3.92 -4.67
N ARG A 116 -29.68 -3.73 -5.83
CA ARG A 116 -29.98 -4.81 -6.78
C ARG A 116 -28.71 -5.41 -7.37
N ILE A 117 -27.72 -4.58 -7.74
CA ILE A 117 -26.41 -5.06 -8.22
C ILE A 117 -25.68 -5.86 -7.13
N ALA A 118 -25.75 -5.41 -5.87
CA ALA A 118 -25.20 -6.14 -4.73
C ALA A 118 -25.89 -7.49 -4.52
N ALA A 119 -27.23 -7.55 -4.59
CA ALA A 119 -27.98 -8.81 -4.53
C ALA A 119 -27.59 -9.77 -5.67
N ALA A 120 -27.44 -9.25 -6.89
CA ALA A 120 -26.99 -10.05 -8.03
C ALA A 120 -25.54 -10.56 -7.85
N ALA A 121 -24.67 -9.80 -7.21
CA ALA A 121 -23.32 -10.24 -6.85
C ALA A 121 -23.35 -11.37 -5.81
N ILE A 122 -24.24 -11.28 -4.81
CA ILE A 122 -24.46 -12.33 -3.81
C ILE A 122 -24.88 -13.63 -4.50
N TYR A 123 -25.89 -13.58 -5.38
CA TYR A 123 -26.32 -14.76 -6.14
C TYR A 123 -25.17 -15.40 -6.93
N ARG A 124 -24.45 -14.60 -7.73
CA ARG A 124 -23.32 -15.11 -8.53
C ARG A 124 -22.22 -15.73 -7.69
N GLN A 125 -21.92 -15.17 -6.51
CA GLN A 125 -20.91 -15.74 -5.63
C GLN A 125 -21.40 -17.02 -4.96
N ALA A 126 -22.68 -17.08 -4.57
CA ALA A 126 -23.27 -18.28 -4.02
C ALA A 126 -23.22 -19.45 -5.01
N THR A 127 -23.48 -19.21 -6.31
CA THR A 127 -23.41 -20.29 -7.32
C THR A 127 -21.99 -20.82 -7.54
N LEU A 128 -20.96 -20.05 -7.20
CA LEU A 128 -19.55 -20.46 -7.30
C LEU A 128 -19.04 -21.22 -6.08
N HIS A 129 -19.54 -20.88 -4.88
CA HIS A 129 -18.93 -21.33 -3.63
C HIS A 129 -19.84 -22.17 -2.73
N LEU A 130 -21.14 -22.19 -2.98
CA LEU A 130 -22.13 -22.91 -2.16
C LEU A 130 -22.81 -24.01 -2.97
N PRO A 131 -23.29 -25.09 -2.32
CA PRO A 131 -24.14 -26.08 -2.97
C PRO A 131 -25.50 -25.48 -3.33
N GLU A 132 -26.14 -25.99 -4.38
CA GLU A 132 -27.42 -25.48 -4.91
C GLU A 132 -28.52 -25.35 -3.84
N THR A 133 -28.57 -26.29 -2.90
CA THR A 133 -29.50 -26.27 -1.76
C THR A 133 -29.38 -25.05 -0.82
N GLN A 134 -28.31 -24.26 -0.97
CA GLN A 134 -28.00 -23.08 -0.15
C GLN A 134 -27.98 -21.78 -0.96
N TRP A 135 -28.34 -21.84 -2.24
CA TRP A 135 -28.35 -20.65 -3.08
C TRP A 135 -29.48 -19.70 -2.66
N PRO A 136 -29.23 -18.39 -2.68
CA PRO A 136 -30.30 -17.41 -2.64
C PRO A 136 -31.08 -17.42 -3.96
N SER A 137 -32.26 -16.82 -3.96
CA SER A 137 -33.07 -16.61 -5.16
C SER A 137 -32.29 -15.84 -6.25
N GLN A 138 -32.50 -16.18 -7.52
CA GLN A 138 -31.88 -15.48 -8.63
C GLN A 138 -32.45 -14.05 -8.75
N VAL A 139 -31.58 -13.07 -8.93
CA VAL A 139 -31.98 -11.69 -9.24
C VAL A 139 -32.15 -11.53 -10.75
N SER A 140 -33.37 -11.31 -11.22
CA SER A 140 -33.72 -10.99 -12.62
C SER A 140 -34.16 -9.52 -12.79
N GLU A 141 -34.08 -8.97 -14.00
CA GLU A 141 -34.52 -7.58 -14.31
C GLU A 141 -36.01 -7.35 -14.03
N ARG A 142 -36.83 -8.41 -14.01
CA ARG A 142 -38.27 -8.38 -13.64
C ARG A 142 -38.54 -8.77 -12.19
N SER A 143 -37.51 -8.85 -11.35
CA SER A 143 -37.65 -9.25 -9.93
C SER A 143 -38.24 -8.12 -9.10
N GLU A 144 -39.48 -7.75 -9.38
CA GLU A 144 -40.28 -6.91 -8.49
C GLU A 144 -40.55 -7.60 -7.13
N HIS A 145 -40.27 -8.91 -7.03
CA HIS A 145 -40.48 -9.72 -5.82
C HIS A 145 -39.58 -9.32 -4.63
N PHE A 146 -38.38 -8.77 -4.89
CA PHE A 146 -37.49 -8.29 -3.83
C PHE A 146 -37.26 -6.79 -4.00
N GLY A 147 -38.21 -5.98 -3.51
CA GLY A 147 -38.14 -4.52 -3.63
C GLY A 147 -36.91 -3.87 -2.96
N THR A 148 -36.16 -4.62 -2.14
CA THR A 148 -34.96 -4.16 -1.41
C THR A 148 -33.95 -5.31 -1.18
N LEU A 149 -32.68 -4.98 -0.91
CA LEU A 149 -31.68 -5.96 -0.46
C LEU A 149 -32.06 -6.57 0.90
N GLN A 150 -32.75 -5.82 1.76
CA GLN A 150 -33.28 -6.36 3.01
C GLN A 150 -34.26 -7.51 2.77
N ALA A 151 -35.22 -7.35 1.86
CA ALA A 151 -36.17 -8.41 1.52
C ALA A 151 -35.45 -9.63 0.93
N TYR A 152 -34.49 -9.39 0.03
CA TYR A 152 -33.68 -10.43 -0.60
C TYR A 152 -32.90 -11.28 0.41
N LEU A 153 -32.20 -10.65 1.36
CA LEU A 153 -31.46 -11.34 2.40
C LEU A 153 -32.38 -12.07 3.41
N SER A 154 -33.59 -11.54 3.63
CA SER A 154 -34.59 -12.17 4.49
C SER A 154 -35.15 -13.44 3.85
N ASP A 155 -35.46 -13.39 2.56
CA ASP A 155 -35.88 -14.54 1.76
C ASP A 155 -34.83 -15.65 1.79
N TRP A 156 -33.57 -15.29 1.54
CA TRP A 156 -32.47 -16.26 1.60
C TRP A 156 -32.35 -16.88 2.99
N ALA A 157 -32.35 -16.09 4.07
CA ALA A 157 -32.24 -16.61 5.42
C ALA A 157 -33.40 -17.54 5.83
N THR A 158 -34.61 -17.28 5.32
CA THR A 158 -35.81 -18.07 5.63
C THR A 158 -35.79 -19.43 4.95
N HIS A 159 -35.28 -19.50 3.72
CA HIS A 159 -35.26 -20.72 2.91
C HIS A 159 -33.93 -21.49 2.99
N ASN A 160 -32.86 -20.86 3.49
CA ASN A 160 -31.55 -21.49 3.59
C ASN A 160 -31.53 -22.52 4.75
N PRO A 161 -30.98 -23.73 4.55
CA PRO A 161 -31.02 -24.79 5.56
C PRO A 161 -30.19 -24.49 6.82
N LYS A 162 -29.30 -23.49 6.78
CA LYS A 162 -28.38 -23.15 7.86
C LYS A 162 -28.41 -21.64 8.15
N PRO A 163 -28.00 -21.19 9.35
CA PRO A 163 -27.79 -19.77 9.59
C PRO A 163 -26.72 -19.20 8.64
N ILE A 164 -26.98 -18.02 8.06
CA ILE A 164 -26.09 -17.40 7.07
C ILE A 164 -25.06 -16.50 7.73
N VAL A 165 -23.78 -16.65 7.37
CA VAL A 165 -22.72 -15.67 7.69
C VAL A 165 -22.29 -15.01 6.39
N LEU A 166 -22.44 -13.69 6.30
CA LEU A 166 -22.16 -12.93 5.07
C LEU A 166 -21.00 -11.96 5.29
N PHE A 167 -19.92 -12.14 4.54
CA PHE A 167 -18.79 -11.23 4.47
C PHE A 167 -18.93 -10.35 3.23
N ILE A 168 -19.20 -9.06 3.43
CA ILE A 168 -19.37 -8.07 2.36
C ILE A 168 -18.05 -7.32 2.18
N ASP A 169 -17.26 -7.73 1.19
CA ASP A 169 -15.97 -7.16 0.83
C ASP A 169 -16.11 -5.92 -0.07
N GLU A 170 -15.15 -5.02 0.07
CA GLU A 170 -15.11 -3.70 -0.57
C GLU A 170 -16.38 -2.86 -0.35
N ALA A 171 -16.97 -2.94 0.85
CA ALA A 171 -18.15 -2.15 1.19
C ALA A 171 -17.87 -0.63 1.14
N ASP A 172 -16.60 -0.25 1.27
CA ASP A 172 -16.10 1.12 1.17
C ASP A 172 -16.05 1.67 -0.26
N SER A 173 -16.29 0.84 -1.27
CA SER A 173 -16.44 1.29 -2.66
C SER A 173 -17.71 2.10 -2.87
N LEU A 174 -18.74 1.87 -2.05
CA LEU A 174 -19.98 2.63 -2.08
C LEU A 174 -19.72 3.99 -1.45
N MET A 175 -19.98 5.05 -2.22
CA MET A 175 -19.82 6.42 -1.73
C MET A 175 -21.16 6.97 -1.22
N ASP A 176 -21.06 7.77 -0.16
CA ASP A 176 -22.11 8.65 0.37
C ASP A 176 -23.48 7.97 0.59
N GLU A 177 -24.48 8.34 -0.20
CA GLU A 177 -25.86 7.86 -0.06
C GLU A 177 -26.01 6.36 -0.33
N LEU A 178 -25.20 5.77 -1.23
CA LEU A 178 -25.27 4.33 -1.53
C LEU A 178 -24.81 3.49 -0.33
N PHE A 179 -23.77 3.95 0.36
CA PHE A 179 -23.30 3.28 1.57
C PHE A 179 -24.30 3.42 2.72
N LEU A 180 -24.89 4.61 2.90
CA LEU A 180 -25.96 4.80 3.87
C LEU A 180 -27.18 3.91 3.59
N ALA A 181 -27.55 3.75 2.32
CA ALA A 181 -28.64 2.87 1.91
C ALA A 181 -28.37 1.40 2.29
N LEU A 182 -27.15 0.91 2.03
CA LEU A 182 -26.71 -0.41 2.48
C LEU A 182 -26.87 -0.57 3.99
N LEU A 183 -26.29 0.35 4.78
CA LEU A 183 -26.34 0.27 6.25
C LEU A 183 -27.76 0.28 6.81
N ARG A 184 -28.65 1.12 6.25
CA ARG A 184 -30.07 1.20 6.66
C ARG A 184 -30.79 -0.11 6.39
N GLN A 185 -30.58 -0.73 5.22
CA GLN A 185 -31.23 -2.00 4.87
C GLN A 185 -30.72 -3.17 5.72
N LEU A 186 -29.41 -3.23 6.00
CA LEU A 186 -28.84 -4.22 6.90
C LEU A 186 -29.37 -4.09 8.33
N ARG A 187 -29.55 -2.85 8.81
CA ARG A 187 -30.15 -2.58 10.13
C ARG A 187 -31.62 -2.99 10.19
N ALA A 188 -32.40 -2.70 9.14
CA ALA A 188 -33.83 -3.00 9.12
C ALA A 188 -34.12 -4.50 9.28
N GLY A 189 -33.26 -5.38 8.77
CA GLY A 189 -33.40 -6.83 8.96
C GLY A 189 -32.82 -7.39 10.26
N PHE A 190 -32.09 -6.59 11.05
CA PHE A 190 -31.26 -7.08 12.16
C PHE A 190 -32.06 -7.81 13.27
N GLU A 191 -33.29 -7.42 13.54
CA GLU A 191 -34.11 -8.03 14.60
C GLU A 191 -34.65 -9.42 14.21
N ALA A 192 -34.71 -9.75 12.92
CA ALA A 192 -35.26 -11.02 12.42
C ALA A 192 -34.26 -12.20 12.46
N ARG A 193 -33.04 -11.97 12.93
CA ARG A 193 -31.96 -12.98 12.95
C ARG A 193 -32.21 -14.07 13.99
N PRO A 194 -31.74 -15.31 13.76
CA PRO A 194 -30.96 -15.76 12.61
C PRO A 194 -31.80 -16.44 11.53
N LYS A 195 -33.12 -16.60 11.74
CA LYS A 195 -34.01 -17.38 10.86
C LYS A 195 -34.69 -16.54 9.78
N GLY A 196 -34.85 -15.24 9.98
CA GLY A 196 -35.47 -14.32 9.02
C GLY A 196 -34.50 -13.29 8.44
N PHE A 197 -33.21 -13.35 8.81
CA PHE A 197 -32.14 -12.50 8.28
C PHE A 197 -30.77 -13.11 8.61
N PRO A 198 -29.67 -12.78 7.89
CA PRO A 198 -28.36 -13.39 8.12
C PRO A 198 -27.90 -13.35 9.58
N HIS A 199 -27.39 -14.48 10.08
CA HIS A 199 -26.94 -14.69 11.45
C HIS A 199 -25.87 -13.68 11.89
N SER A 200 -24.88 -13.48 11.04
CA SER A 200 -23.78 -12.53 11.24
C SER A 200 -23.40 -11.90 9.90
N ILE A 201 -23.05 -10.61 9.93
CA ILE A 201 -22.56 -9.86 8.77
C ILE A 201 -21.28 -9.14 9.18
N ALA A 202 -20.25 -9.28 8.35
CA ALA A 202 -19.08 -8.42 8.42
C ALA A 202 -19.05 -7.49 7.21
N LEU A 203 -18.83 -6.19 7.46
CA LEU A 203 -18.49 -5.23 6.42
C LEU A 203 -16.98 -5.10 6.36
N ILE A 204 -16.40 -5.26 5.18
CA ILE A 204 -14.96 -5.22 4.96
C ILE A 204 -14.60 -4.07 4.03
N GLY A 205 -13.56 -3.33 4.38
CA GLY A 205 -13.11 -2.17 3.60
C GLY A 205 -11.81 -1.56 4.13
N LEU A 206 -11.51 -0.35 3.69
CA LEU A 206 -10.32 0.39 4.11
C LEU A 206 -10.48 1.16 5.42
N ARG A 207 -11.71 1.44 5.85
CA ARG A 207 -11.99 2.37 6.96
C ARG A 207 -13.05 1.83 7.90
N ASP A 208 -13.09 2.39 9.12
CA ASP A 208 -14.22 2.16 10.02
C ASP A 208 -15.48 2.87 9.46
N VAL A 209 -16.64 2.25 9.64
CA VAL A 209 -17.97 2.87 9.40
C VAL A 209 -18.13 4.22 10.13
N ARG A 210 -17.41 4.43 11.24
CA ARG A 210 -17.38 5.71 11.98
C ARG A 210 -16.87 6.87 11.12
N ASP A 211 -15.86 6.63 10.28
CA ASP A 211 -15.19 7.68 9.51
C ASP A 211 -16.10 8.25 8.41
N TYR A 212 -17.11 7.48 7.99
CA TYR A 212 -18.10 7.93 6.99
C TYR A 212 -19.02 9.03 7.51
N LYS A 213 -19.25 9.11 8.83
CA LYS A 213 -20.05 10.20 9.40
C LYS A 213 -19.44 11.57 9.13
N ILE A 214 -18.11 11.65 9.17
CA ILE A 214 -17.34 12.89 9.06
C ILE A 214 -17.47 13.46 7.64
N ARG A 215 -17.39 12.60 6.62
CA ARG A 215 -17.44 13.02 5.21
C ARG A 215 -18.82 13.51 4.76
N LEU A 216 -19.88 12.90 5.29
CA LEU A 216 -21.26 13.20 4.91
C LEU A 216 -21.80 14.50 5.53
N ARG A 217 -21.19 15.01 6.61
CA ARG A 217 -21.67 16.21 7.33
C ARG A 217 -20.53 17.05 7.93
N PRO A 218 -19.72 17.74 7.12
CA PRO A 218 -18.65 18.61 7.62
C PRO A 218 -19.16 19.82 8.41
N GLU A 219 -20.39 20.30 8.17
CA GLU A 219 -20.91 21.56 8.75
C GLU A 219 -21.83 21.41 9.97
N ARG A 220 -22.13 20.18 10.42
CA ARG A 220 -22.96 20.00 11.62
C ARG A 220 -22.06 19.61 12.79
N GLU A 221 -21.82 20.58 13.68
CA GLU A 221 -21.42 20.32 15.06
C GLU A 221 -22.12 19.07 15.58
N ASN A 222 -21.37 18.25 16.32
CA ASN A 222 -21.68 16.95 16.92
C ASN A 222 -23.03 16.89 17.68
N LEU A 223 -24.14 17.12 16.99
CA LEU A 223 -25.50 16.92 17.48
C LEU A 223 -25.78 15.43 17.40
N GLY A 224 -25.33 14.71 18.43
CA GLY A 224 -25.96 13.55 19.08
C GLY A 224 -26.71 12.50 18.24
N THR A 225 -26.49 12.38 16.94
CA THR A 225 -27.29 11.51 16.07
C THR A 225 -26.64 10.12 15.97
N SER A 226 -27.39 9.13 16.50
CA SER A 226 -26.99 7.72 16.57
C SER A 226 -26.49 7.20 15.21
N SER A 227 -25.46 6.34 15.22
CA SER A 227 -24.94 5.71 13.99
C SER A 227 -26.07 5.01 13.22
N PRO A 228 -26.18 5.17 11.88
CA PRO A 228 -27.13 4.39 11.10
C PRO A 228 -26.86 2.88 11.26
N PHE A 229 -25.62 2.49 11.61
CA PHE A 229 -25.21 1.13 11.91
C PHE A 229 -24.90 0.94 13.42
N ASN A 230 -25.80 1.37 14.30
CA ASN A 230 -25.71 1.15 15.77
C ASN A 230 -25.90 -0.33 16.19
N VAL A 231 -25.98 -1.24 15.21
CA VAL A 231 -26.05 -2.70 15.41
C VAL A 231 -24.67 -3.37 15.37
N LYS A 232 -23.62 -2.57 15.13
CA LYS A 232 -22.21 -2.97 15.16
C LYS A 232 -21.74 -3.16 16.58
N SER A 233 -21.08 -4.29 16.83
CA SER A 233 -20.48 -4.62 18.14
C SER A 233 -18.98 -4.31 18.23
N LYS A 234 -18.22 -4.50 17.14
CA LYS A 234 -16.76 -4.40 17.15
C LYS A 234 -16.20 -3.95 15.79
N SER A 235 -15.08 -3.22 15.84
CA SER A 235 -14.19 -2.97 14.70
C SER A 235 -12.92 -3.78 14.90
N LEU A 236 -12.51 -4.52 13.89
CA LEU A 236 -11.24 -5.24 13.87
C LEU A 236 -10.33 -4.62 12.84
N PHE A 237 -9.06 -4.45 13.20
CA PHE A 237 -8.02 -3.94 12.31
C PHE A 237 -7.04 -5.05 11.98
N MET A 238 -6.86 -5.35 10.68
CA MET A 238 -5.85 -6.32 10.24
C MET A 238 -4.51 -5.63 10.03
N LEU A 239 -3.54 -5.98 10.87
CA LEU A 239 -2.15 -5.52 10.77
C LEU A 239 -1.40 -6.25 9.65
N GLY A 240 -0.23 -5.72 9.29
CA GLY A 240 0.74 -6.44 8.45
C GLY A 240 1.25 -7.71 9.13
N PHE A 241 2.03 -8.49 8.39
CA PHE A 241 2.68 -9.68 8.89
C PHE A 241 3.61 -9.38 10.07
N THR A 242 3.67 -10.30 11.02
CA THR A 242 4.73 -10.36 12.02
C THR A 242 6.04 -10.85 11.40
N VAL A 243 7.15 -10.75 12.14
CA VAL A 243 8.45 -11.32 11.71
C VAL A 243 8.31 -12.82 11.43
N ALA A 244 7.60 -13.53 12.30
CA ALA A 244 7.35 -14.97 12.14
C ALA A 244 6.54 -15.25 10.87
N GLU A 245 5.45 -14.52 10.63
CA GLU A 245 4.62 -14.71 9.43
C GLU A 245 5.36 -14.40 8.12
N VAL A 246 6.28 -13.42 8.12
CA VAL A 246 7.18 -13.18 6.98
C VAL A 246 8.15 -14.35 6.81
N SER A 247 8.73 -14.88 7.89
CA SER A 247 9.59 -16.05 7.83
C SER A 247 8.85 -17.26 7.27
N ASP A 248 7.65 -17.55 7.77
CA ASP A 248 6.81 -18.66 7.33
C ASP A 248 6.50 -18.57 5.83
N LEU A 249 6.13 -17.37 5.35
CA LEU A 249 5.87 -17.14 3.93
C LEU A 249 7.10 -17.43 3.06
N LEU A 250 8.29 -17.00 3.48
CA LEU A 250 9.53 -17.24 2.75
C LEU A 250 9.98 -18.71 2.84
N GLU A 251 9.67 -19.39 3.94
CA GLU A 251 9.95 -20.82 4.11
C GLU A 251 9.08 -21.72 3.24
N GLU A 252 7.85 -21.32 2.90
CA GLU A 252 7.05 -22.04 1.91
C GLU A 252 7.76 -22.14 0.55
N HIS A 253 8.47 -21.07 0.16
CA HIS A 253 9.33 -21.11 -1.02
C HIS A 253 10.51 -22.06 -0.83
N THR A 254 11.23 -21.96 0.28
CA THR A 254 12.38 -22.83 0.56
C THR A 254 11.99 -24.32 0.58
N LYS A 255 10.83 -24.67 1.15
CA LYS A 255 10.32 -26.05 1.12
C LYS A 255 10.01 -26.53 -0.30
N ALA A 256 9.47 -25.66 -1.14
CA ALA A 256 9.08 -26.01 -2.51
C ALA A 256 10.27 -26.09 -3.49
N THR A 257 11.33 -25.30 -3.28
CA THR A 257 12.42 -25.14 -4.26
C THR A 257 13.79 -25.59 -3.77
N GLY A 258 13.98 -25.70 -2.45
CA GLY A 258 15.29 -25.87 -1.83
C GLY A 258 16.14 -24.59 -1.75
N GLN A 259 15.68 -23.48 -2.33
CA GLN A 259 16.36 -22.19 -2.27
C GLN A 259 16.03 -21.48 -0.96
N ALA A 260 17.02 -21.36 -0.08
CA ALA A 260 16.84 -20.78 1.24
C ALA A 260 16.91 -19.24 1.22
N PHE A 261 15.99 -18.61 1.96
CA PHE A 261 16.18 -17.25 2.45
C PHE A 261 16.90 -17.33 3.81
N GLU A 262 18.16 -16.89 3.87
CA GLU A 262 18.89 -16.82 5.13
C GLU A 262 18.26 -15.82 6.11
N GLU A 263 18.51 -15.99 7.41
CA GLU A 263 17.90 -15.18 8.47
C GLU A 263 18.15 -13.67 8.29
N ALA A 264 19.35 -13.28 7.89
CA ALA A 264 19.67 -11.87 7.61
C ALA A 264 18.83 -11.29 6.46
N VAL A 265 18.56 -12.10 5.42
CA VAL A 265 17.71 -11.71 4.28
C VAL A 265 16.26 -11.57 4.72
N LYS A 266 15.74 -12.52 5.51
CA LYS A 266 14.38 -12.46 6.06
C LYS A 266 14.18 -11.20 6.91
N GLN A 267 15.15 -10.90 7.78
CA GLN A 267 15.12 -9.72 8.63
C GLN A 267 15.15 -8.42 7.81
N GLU A 268 15.95 -8.36 6.76
CA GLU A 268 16.02 -7.17 5.91
C GLU A 268 14.73 -6.97 5.09
N ILE A 269 14.14 -8.04 4.55
CA ILE A 269 12.82 -7.98 3.89
C ILE A 269 11.76 -7.47 4.88
N TYR A 270 11.73 -8.00 6.11
CA TYR A 270 10.82 -7.52 7.14
C TYR A 270 11.09 -6.05 7.50
N ARG A 271 12.35 -5.64 7.65
CA ARG A 271 12.72 -4.25 7.97
C ARG A 271 12.18 -3.31 6.90
N LEU A 272 12.38 -3.63 5.62
CA LEU A 272 11.95 -2.82 4.48
C LEU A 272 10.44 -2.78 4.31
N SER A 273 9.74 -3.90 4.51
CA SER A 273 8.29 -3.98 4.34
C SER A 273 7.51 -3.58 5.59
N GLN A 274 8.13 -3.64 6.78
CA GLN A 274 7.47 -3.65 8.10
C GLN A 274 6.29 -4.64 8.15
N GLY A 275 6.42 -5.78 7.46
CA GLY A 275 5.39 -6.79 7.36
C GLY A 275 4.24 -6.47 6.41
N GLN A 276 4.29 -5.37 5.64
CA GLN A 276 3.24 -5.10 4.65
C GLN A 276 3.20 -6.28 3.64
N PRO A 277 2.06 -7.00 3.50
CA PRO A 277 2.03 -8.27 2.77
C PRO A 277 2.39 -8.19 1.29
N TRP A 278 1.96 -7.14 0.60
CA TRP A 278 2.28 -6.95 -0.81
C TRP A 278 3.76 -6.62 -1.03
N LEU A 279 4.35 -5.71 -0.26
CA LEU A 279 5.77 -5.37 -0.30
C LEU A 279 6.63 -6.58 0.00
N THR A 280 6.22 -7.40 0.97
CA THR A 280 6.92 -8.66 1.29
C THR A 280 6.91 -9.62 0.11
N ASN A 281 5.74 -9.84 -0.51
CA ASN A 281 5.63 -10.67 -1.71
C ASN A 281 6.36 -10.06 -2.91
N ALA A 282 6.31 -8.74 -3.08
CA ALA A 282 6.91 -8.03 -4.19
C ALA A 282 8.43 -8.08 -4.12
N LEU A 283 9.02 -7.87 -2.94
CA LEU A 283 10.46 -8.04 -2.72
C LEU A 283 10.89 -9.48 -3.02
N ALA A 284 10.19 -10.47 -2.45
CA ALA A 284 10.53 -11.87 -2.66
C ALA A 284 10.37 -12.30 -4.13
N ASN A 285 9.30 -11.86 -4.80
CA ASN A 285 9.07 -12.11 -6.21
C ASN A 285 10.15 -11.45 -7.09
N GLN A 286 10.49 -10.19 -6.81
CA GLN A 286 11.52 -9.47 -7.54
C GLN A 286 12.88 -10.17 -7.42
N ILE A 287 13.23 -10.68 -6.24
CA ILE A 287 14.45 -11.46 -6.03
C ILE A 287 14.41 -12.77 -6.83
N VAL A 288 13.38 -13.58 -6.61
CA VAL A 288 13.35 -14.96 -7.12
C VAL A 288 13.06 -15.02 -8.62
N ALA A 289 12.02 -14.33 -9.07
CA ALA A 289 11.54 -14.42 -10.44
C ALA A 289 12.28 -13.46 -11.38
N GLU A 290 12.53 -12.23 -10.96
CA GLU A 290 13.07 -11.20 -11.86
C GLU A 290 14.61 -11.14 -11.84
N LEU A 291 15.24 -11.10 -10.66
CA LEU A 291 16.70 -11.02 -10.56
C LEU A 291 17.39 -12.38 -10.76
N LEU A 292 16.83 -13.43 -10.17
CA LEU A 292 17.39 -14.78 -10.25
C LEU A 292 16.79 -15.63 -11.36
N HIS A 293 15.77 -15.15 -12.08
CA HIS A 293 15.12 -15.85 -13.19
C HIS A 293 14.63 -17.26 -12.82
N ASN A 294 14.16 -17.44 -11.57
CA ASN A 294 13.78 -18.74 -11.01
C ASN A 294 14.91 -19.79 -11.01
N ASP A 295 16.17 -19.36 -11.08
CA ASP A 295 17.33 -20.25 -10.90
C ASP A 295 17.55 -20.53 -9.41
N TYR A 296 16.87 -21.56 -8.91
CA TYR A 296 16.89 -21.96 -7.50
C TYR A 296 18.25 -22.50 -7.01
N LYS A 297 19.25 -22.64 -7.90
CA LYS A 297 20.61 -23.01 -7.51
C LYS A 297 21.43 -21.81 -7.02
N LYS A 298 21.01 -20.59 -7.35
CA LYS A 298 21.70 -19.37 -6.90
C LYS A 298 21.32 -19.03 -5.47
N THR A 299 22.30 -18.60 -4.69
CA THR A 299 22.07 -18.13 -3.31
C THR A 299 21.39 -16.76 -3.31
N ILE A 300 20.37 -16.60 -2.47
CA ILE A 300 19.76 -15.29 -2.21
C ILE A 300 20.65 -14.52 -1.23
N THR A 301 20.93 -13.25 -1.51
CA THR A 301 21.89 -12.43 -0.75
C THR A 301 21.25 -11.09 -0.38
N LEU A 302 21.85 -10.37 0.57
CA LEU A 302 21.42 -9.00 0.91
C LEU A 302 21.53 -8.03 -0.27
N GLU A 303 22.49 -8.25 -1.18
CA GLU A 303 22.62 -7.47 -2.41
C GLU A 303 21.40 -7.64 -3.31
N HIS A 304 20.87 -8.86 -3.44
CA HIS A 304 19.61 -9.08 -4.17
C HIS A 304 18.43 -8.35 -3.52
N VAL A 305 18.40 -8.22 -2.18
CA VAL A 305 17.36 -7.44 -1.49
C VAL A 305 17.48 -5.95 -1.81
N ALA A 306 18.70 -5.40 -1.79
CA ALA A 306 18.96 -4.02 -2.14
C ALA A 306 18.54 -3.74 -3.59
N GLN A 307 18.92 -4.60 -4.54
CA GLN A 307 18.52 -4.49 -5.95
C GLN A 307 17.00 -4.60 -6.13
N ALA A 308 16.34 -5.50 -5.40
CA ALA A 308 14.89 -5.65 -5.46
C ALA A 308 14.16 -4.42 -4.91
N ARG A 309 14.63 -3.84 -3.80
CA ARG A 309 14.12 -2.58 -3.25
C ARG A 309 14.22 -1.46 -4.28
N GLU A 310 15.39 -1.28 -4.91
CA GLU A 310 15.60 -0.24 -5.92
C GLU A 310 14.68 -0.44 -7.14
N ALA A 311 14.54 -1.69 -7.61
CA ALA A 311 13.63 -2.01 -8.70
C ALA A 311 12.18 -1.64 -8.35
N LEU A 312 11.72 -1.93 -7.14
CA LEU A 312 10.38 -1.55 -6.68
C LEU A 312 10.19 -0.03 -6.54
N ILE A 313 11.22 0.71 -6.11
CA ILE A 313 11.14 2.18 -6.00
C ILE A 313 11.06 2.83 -7.39
N GLN A 314 11.80 2.30 -8.36
CA GLN A 314 11.77 2.79 -9.74
C GLN A 314 10.48 2.44 -10.47
N ARG A 315 9.92 1.26 -10.18
CA ARG A 315 8.69 0.77 -10.77
C ARG A 315 7.49 1.52 -10.19
N ARG A 316 6.74 2.22 -11.04
CA ARG A 316 5.46 2.83 -10.68
C ARG A 316 4.36 1.79 -10.67
N ASP A 317 4.37 0.92 -9.66
CA ASP A 317 3.30 -0.05 -9.48
C ASP A 317 1.97 0.66 -9.25
N THR A 318 0.90 0.17 -9.89
CA THR A 318 -0.46 0.72 -9.78
C THR A 318 -0.94 0.82 -8.33
N HIS A 319 -0.46 -0.05 -7.44
CA HIS A 319 -0.73 0.07 -6.01
C HIS A 319 -0.20 1.38 -5.44
N LEU A 320 1.05 1.71 -5.73
CA LEU A 320 1.70 2.94 -5.28
C LEU A 320 0.97 4.14 -5.86
N ASP A 321 0.59 4.10 -7.15
CA ASP A 321 -0.20 5.15 -7.79
C ASP A 321 -1.52 5.42 -7.05
N SER A 322 -2.22 4.35 -6.63
CA SER A 322 -3.46 4.49 -5.86
C SER A 322 -3.28 5.10 -4.46
N LEU A 323 -2.06 5.04 -3.90
CA LEU A 323 -1.72 5.72 -2.65
C LEU A 323 -1.43 7.20 -2.89
N ILE A 324 -0.93 7.60 -4.06
CA ILE A 324 -0.63 9.00 -4.42
C ILE A 324 -1.88 9.86 -4.31
N ASP A 325 -3.00 9.38 -4.84
CA ASP A 325 -4.27 10.12 -4.80
C ASP A 325 -4.71 10.39 -3.35
N LYS A 326 -4.35 9.50 -2.42
CA LYS A 326 -4.64 9.66 -0.99
C LYS A 326 -3.76 10.69 -0.30
N LEU A 327 -2.54 10.90 -0.79
CA LEU A 327 -1.61 11.89 -0.21
C LEU A 327 -2.16 13.32 -0.30
N ARG A 328 -3.00 13.62 -1.31
CA ARG A 328 -3.59 14.94 -1.53
C ARG A 328 -4.87 15.19 -0.74
N GLU A 329 -5.40 14.19 -0.04
CA GLU A 329 -6.63 14.38 0.74
C GLU A 329 -6.39 15.37 1.89
N PRO A 330 -7.32 16.30 2.18
CA PRO A 330 -7.12 17.35 3.19
C PRO A 330 -6.75 16.85 4.60
N LEU A 331 -7.22 15.65 4.98
CA LEU A 331 -6.89 15.02 6.27
C LEU A 331 -5.51 14.34 6.27
N VAL A 332 -5.01 13.91 5.12
CA VAL A 332 -3.77 13.13 4.99
C VAL A 332 -2.58 14.05 4.73
N LYS A 333 -2.78 15.05 3.87
CA LYS A 333 -1.73 15.95 3.39
C LYS A 333 -0.93 16.61 4.53
N PRO A 334 -1.53 17.23 5.56
CA PRO A 334 -0.78 17.87 6.64
C PRO A 334 0.11 16.89 7.41
N ILE A 335 -0.32 15.63 7.57
CA ILE A 335 0.45 14.59 8.25
C ILE A 335 1.66 14.19 7.41
N VAL A 336 1.47 14.02 6.11
CA VAL A 336 2.56 13.70 5.17
C VAL A 336 3.57 14.84 5.11
N GLU A 337 3.11 16.09 5.06
CA GLU A 337 3.98 17.28 5.09
C GLU A 337 4.81 17.34 6.38
N ALA A 338 4.17 17.16 7.55
CA ALA A 338 4.87 17.14 8.83
C ALA A 338 5.95 16.05 8.89
N ILE A 339 5.64 14.83 8.44
CA ILE A 339 6.62 13.73 8.40
C ILE A 339 7.80 14.08 7.49
N ILE A 340 7.55 14.65 6.31
CA ILE A 340 8.62 15.03 5.38
C ILE A 340 9.50 16.11 6.01
N ASN A 341 8.91 17.09 6.68
CA ASN A 341 9.63 18.18 7.33
C ASN A 341 10.38 17.77 8.60
N GLY A 342 10.18 16.54 9.11
CA GLY A 342 10.71 16.11 10.40
C GLY A 342 9.98 16.74 11.60
N GLU A 343 8.78 17.26 11.38
CA GLU A 343 7.92 17.88 12.38
C GLU A 343 6.94 16.88 13.01
N THR A 344 6.38 17.25 14.16
CA THR A 344 5.23 16.54 14.71
C THR A 344 3.95 17.21 14.21
N PRO A 345 2.96 16.45 13.70
CA PRO A 345 1.67 17.04 13.30
C PRO A 345 0.99 17.79 14.44
N ASP A 346 0.27 18.87 14.12
CA ASP A 346 -0.44 19.73 15.09
C ASP A 346 -1.51 18.97 15.91
N PHE A 347 -1.57 19.25 17.22
CA PHE A 347 -2.38 18.57 18.23
C PHE A 347 -3.90 18.81 18.09
N ASP A 348 -4.32 19.89 17.44
CA ASP A 348 -5.75 20.24 17.36
C ASP A 348 -6.51 19.50 16.25
N ILE A 349 -5.82 18.87 15.29
CA ILE A 349 -6.41 18.08 14.17
C ILE A 349 -6.31 16.56 14.43
N LEU A 350 -5.86 16.16 15.63
CA LEU A 350 -4.93 15.05 15.78
C LEU A 350 -5.57 13.63 15.79
N ASN A 351 -6.79 13.43 16.28
CA ASN A 351 -7.27 12.05 16.44
C ASN A 351 -7.81 11.42 15.15
N ASP A 352 -8.70 12.11 14.44
CA ASP A 352 -9.39 11.50 13.29
C ASP A 352 -8.48 11.47 12.06
N ALA A 353 -7.69 12.52 11.80
CA ALA A 353 -6.76 12.56 10.68
C ALA A 353 -5.63 11.52 10.83
N LEU A 354 -5.04 11.37 12.02
CA LEU A 354 -4.01 10.35 12.26
C LEU A 354 -4.58 8.94 12.18
N SER A 355 -5.75 8.70 12.79
CA SER A 355 -6.41 7.39 12.73
C SER A 355 -6.72 7.02 11.30
N TYR A 356 -7.29 7.97 10.54
CA TYR A 356 -7.56 7.78 9.13
C TYR A 356 -6.30 7.49 8.30
N THR A 357 -5.21 8.22 8.54
CA THR A 357 -3.94 8.01 7.82
C THR A 357 -3.28 6.67 8.18
N ARG A 358 -3.45 6.19 9.43
CA ARG A 358 -3.04 4.83 9.85
C ARG A 358 -3.89 3.76 9.17
N ASP A 359 -5.19 3.97 9.07
CA ASP A 359 -6.13 3.04 8.43
C ASP A 359 -5.84 2.86 6.93
N LEU A 360 -5.36 3.92 6.27
CA LEU A 360 -4.83 3.84 4.90
C LEU A 360 -3.52 3.04 4.80
N GLY A 361 -2.82 2.82 5.92
CA GLY A 361 -1.50 2.17 5.99
C GLY A 361 -0.35 3.05 5.52
N LEU A 362 -0.53 4.37 5.45
CA LEU A 362 0.51 5.30 5.03
C LEU A 362 1.53 5.57 6.14
N ILE A 363 1.08 5.57 7.40
CA ILE A 363 1.91 5.83 8.58
C ILE A 363 1.90 4.64 9.55
N ALA A 364 2.93 4.59 10.41
CA ALA A 364 3.08 3.53 11.39
C ALA A 364 1.86 3.43 12.33
N PRO A 365 1.42 2.20 12.69
CA PRO A 365 0.22 1.99 13.51
C PRO A 365 0.41 2.45 14.97
N LYS A 366 1.66 2.65 15.40
CA LYS A 366 2.04 3.08 16.75
C LYS A 366 3.00 4.27 16.68
N PRO A 367 3.04 5.13 17.73
CA PRO A 367 4.02 6.20 17.82
C PRO A 367 5.48 5.70 17.66
N PRO A 368 6.40 6.55 17.18
CA PRO A 368 6.18 7.92 16.71
C PRO A 368 5.47 7.98 15.35
N VAL A 369 4.93 9.15 14.98
CA VAL A 369 4.32 9.38 13.66
C VAL A 369 5.43 9.38 12.60
N ARG A 370 5.39 8.41 11.70
CA ARG A 370 6.35 8.19 10.61
C ARG A 370 5.70 7.38 9.51
N PHE A 371 6.26 7.37 8.30
CA PHE A 371 5.80 6.48 7.24
C PHE A 371 5.80 5.01 7.70
N ALA A 372 4.83 4.24 7.20
CA ALA A 372 4.56 2.89 7.69
C ALA A 372 5.74 1.93 7.52
N ASN A 373 6.60 2.16 6.52
CA ASN A 373 7.76 1.35 6.22
C ASN A 373 8.86 2.15 5.47
N PRO A 374 10.12 1.69 5.50
CA PRO A 374 11.23 2.34 4.78
C PRO A 374 11.03 2.49 3.27
N ILE A 375 10.27 1.61 2.62
CA ILE A 375 9.97 1.75 1.19
C ILE A 375 9.09 2.97 0.93
N TYR A 376 8.02 3.17 1.71
CA TYR A 376 7.14 4.33 1.59
C TYR A 376 7.86 5.64 1.89
N GLN A 377 8.80 5.60 2.83
CA GLN A 377 9.65 6.74 3.17
C GLN A 377 10.50 7.24 2.00
N GLU A 378 10.88 6.36 1.08
CA GLU A 378 11.60 6.71 -0.14
C GLU A 378 10.63 7.07 -1.30
N ILE A 379 9.58 6.26 -1.49
CA ILE A 379 8.67 6.41 -2.63
C ILE A 379 7.81 7.67 -2.53
N ILE A 380 7.24 7.97 -1.35
CA ILE A 380 6.29 9.07 -1.21
C ILE A 380 6.94 10.42 -1.58
N PRO A 381 8.08 10.80 -1.01
CA PRO A 381 8.70 12.06 -1.38
C PRO A 381 9.12 12.11 -2.85
N ARG A 382 9.63 11.00 -3.40
CA ARG A 382 10.03 10.90 -4.81
C ARG A 382 8.85 11.09 -5.76
N VAL A 383 7.69 10.52 -5.44
CA VAL A 383 6.44 10.77 -6.16
C VAL A 383 6.06 12.25 -6.09
N LEU A 384 6.09 12.83 -4.90
CA LEU A 384 5.68 14.22 -4.71
C LEU A 384 6.60 15.19 -5.46
N SER A 385 7.91 14.91 -5.49
CA SER A 385 8.91 15.75 -6.18
C SER A 385 8.95 15.54 -7.69
N PHE A 386 8.27 14.52 -8.24
CA PHE A 386 8.34 14.20 -9.67
C PHE A 386 7.94 15.37 -10.57
N GLY A 387 6.89 16.11 -10.20
CA GLY A 387 6.46 17.29 -10.96
C GLY A 387 7.54 18.38 -11.06
N PHE A 388 8.39 18.52 -10.05
CA PHE A 388 9.53 19.43 -10.12
C PHE A 388 10.58 18.91 -11.09
N GLN A 389 10.91 17.61 -11.06
CA GLN A 389 11.94 17.02 -11.93
C GLN A 389 11.66 17.26 -13.42
N GLU A 390 10.39 17.14 -13.83
CA GLU A 390 9.97 17.37 -15.21
C GLU A 390 10.05 18.83 -15.66
N MET A 391 9.93 19.77 -14.70
CA MET A 391 9.90 21.20 -14.99
C MET A 391 11.28 21.88 -14.84
N LEU A 392 12.28 21.18 -14.30
CA LEU A 392 13.58 21.80 -13.98
C LEU A 392 14.26 22.33 -15.25
N PRO A 393 14.70 23.60 -15.30
CA PRO A 393 15.30 24.17 -16.50
C PRO A 393 16.64 23.50 -16.79
N SER A 394 16.86 23.06 -18.03
CA SER A 394 18.10 22.40 -18.50
C SER A 394 19.37 23.17 -18.12
N ASP A 395 19.28 24.50 -18.07
CA ASP A 395 20.41 25.41 -17.81
C ASP A 395 20.97 25.33 -16.38
N TYR A 396 20.37 24.53 -15.49
CA TYR A 396 20.85 24.28 -14.13
C TYR A 396 21.09 22.79 -13.81
N ILE A 397 20.73 21.87 -14.71
CA ILE A 397 20.61 20.43 -14.38
C ILE A 397 21.41 19.51 -15.29
N GLU A 398 22.52 19.97 -15.82
CA GLU A 398 23.41 19.16 -16.65
C GLU A 398 24.45 18.43 -15.77
N PRO A 399 24.41 17.08 -15.67
CA PRO A 399 25.26 16.33 -14.73
C PRO A 399 26.76 16.57 -14.93
N THR A 400 27.20 16.77 -16.16
CA THR A 400 28.63 16.99 -16.50
C THR A 400 29.24 18.23 -15.84
N TRP A 401 28.44 19.18 -15.35
CA TRP A 401 28.94 20.34 -14.62
C TRP A 401 29.31 20.05 -13.17
N TYR A 402 28.67 19.03 -12.58
CA TYR A 402 28.79 18.70 -11.16
C TYR A 402 29.57 17.40 -10.93
N ILE A 403 29.81 16.63 -11.99
CA ILE A 403 30.60 15.39 -11.91
C ILE A 403 31.97 15.66 -12.50
N LYS A 404 33.01 15.54 -11.67
CA LYS A 404 34.41 15.74 -12.05
C LYS A 404 35.19 14.51 -11.67
N ASP A 405 35.91 13.91 -12.62
CA ASP A 405 36.73 12.71 -12.40
C ASP A 405 35.96 11.56 -11.70
N GLY A 406 34.68 11.39 -12.04
CA GLY A 406 33.80 10.37 -11.46
C GLY A 406 33.31 10.67 -10.03
N LYS A 407 33.55 11.88 -9.52
CA LYS A 407 33.15 12.34 -8.19
C LYS A 407 32.11 13.45 -8.27
N LEU A 408 31.23 13.51 -7.27
CA LEU A 408 30.18 14.52 -7.20
C LEU A 408 30.67 15.75 -6.45
N ASP A 409 30.77 16.88 -7.16
CA ASP A 409 31.04 18.19 -6.58
C ASP A 409 29.76 18.76 -5.94
N MET A 410 29.45 18.25 -4.74
CA MET A 410 28.25 18.64 -3.99
C MET A 410 28.23 20.13 -3.63
N ASP A 411 29.41 20.72 -3.42
CA ASP A 411 29.53 22.15 -3.10
C ASP A 411 29.09 23.03 -4.29
N ALA A 412 29.58 22.70 -5.49
CA ALA A 412 29.13 23.35 -6.72
C ALA A 412 27.65 23.11 -7.00
N LEU A 413 27.16 21.90 -6.74
CA LEU A 413 25.76 21.52 -6.94
C LEU A 413 24.82 22.32 -6.04
N LEU A 414 25.09 22.39 -4.73
CA LEU A 414 24.29 23.16 -3.79
C LEU A 414 24.42 24.68 -4.02
N THR A 415 25.58 25.15 -4.47
CA THR A 415 25.76 26.55 -4.90
C THR A 415 24.89 26.87 -6.12
N ALA A 416 24.81 25.97 -7.09
CA ALA A 416 23.91 26.14 -8.23
C ALA A 416 22.44 26.08 -7.81
N PHE A 417 22.10 25.17 -6.89
CA PHE A 417 20.76 25.10 -6.32
C PHE A 417 20.37 26.39 -5.61
N GLN A 418 21.24 27.00 -4.79
CA GLN A 418 20.97 28.31 -4.16
C GLN A 418 20.62 29.39 -5.19
N LYS A 419 21.35 29.45 -6.30
CA LYS A 419 21.10 30.42 -7.39
C LYS A 419 19.75 30.17 -8.05
N PHE A 420 19.44 28.90 -8.34
CA PHE A 420 18.15 28.48 -8.88
C PHE A 420 17.01 28.82 -7.90
N TYR A 421 17.17 28.42 -6.64
CA TYR A 421 16.18 28.58 -5.58
C TYR A 421 15.84 30.06 -5.36
N ARG A 422 16.85 30.95 -5.28
CA ARG A 422 16.63 32.40 -5.20
C ARG A 422 15.79 32.98 -6.34
N ARG A 423 15.96 32.46 -7.56
CA ARG A 423 15.31 33.01 -8.77
C ARG A 423 13.92 32.45 -9.02
N HIS A 424 13.68 31.20 -8.63
CA HIS A 424 12.52 30.44 -9.12
C HIS A 424 11.62 29.87 -8.02
N SER A 425 12.13 29.70 -6.78
CA SER A 425 11.43 28.94 -5.74
C SER A 425 10.05 29.52 -5.39
N GLU A 426 9.90 30.83 -5.22
CA GLU A 426 8.61 31.44 -4.84
C GLU A 426 7.51 31.16 -5.88
N THR A 427 7.85 31.23 -7.18
CA THR A 427 6.88 30.95 -8.27
C THR A 427 6.50 29.47 -8.30
N TRP A 428 7.45 28.60 -8.01
CA TRP A 428 7.24 27.16 -8.04
C TRP A 428 6.46 26.67 -6.82
N LEU A 429 6.88 27.10 -5.63
CA LEU A 429 6.26 26.74 -4.35
C LEU A 429 4.83 27.30 -4.23
N SER A 430 4.53 28.47 -4.80
CA SER A 430 3.17 29.03 -4.76
C SER A 430 2.15 28.20 -5.56
N LYS A 431 2.59 27.55 -6.65
CA LYS A 431 1.74 26.67 -7.48
C LYS A 431 1.73 25.23 -7.02
N TYR A 432 2.64 24.86 -6.13
CA TYR A 432 2.80 23.50 -5.65
C TYR A 432 1.78 23.17 -4.55
N ASP A 433 1.27 21.94 -4.57
CA ASP A 433 0.25 21.50 -3.64
C ASP A 433 0.85 21.33 -2.24
N PHE A 434 1.98 20.62 -2.10
CA PHE A 434 2.65 20.37 -0.81
C PHE A 434 3.57 21.53 -0.42
N ARG A 435 3.00 22.69 -0.10
CA ARG A 435 3.74 23.94 0.13
C ARG A 435 4.70 23.86 1.32
N GLU A 436 4.29 23.19 2.40
CA GLU A 436 5.09 23.10 3.63
C GLU A 436 6.34 22.24 3.40
N ALA A 437 6.19 21.12 2.67
CA ALA A 437 7.29 20.23 2.30
C ALA A 437 8.03 20.65 1.02
N GLY A 438 7.53 21.65 0.30
CA GLY A 438 7.93 21.96 -1.07
C GLY A 438 9.40 22.32 -1.21
N ARG A 439 10.00 22.97 -0.21
CA ARG A 439 11.41 23.40 -0.23
C ARG A 439 12.36 22.19 -0.25
N GLN A 440 12.11 21.24 0.65
CA GLN A 440 12.88 20.01 0.74
C GLN A 440 12.65 19.11 -0.49
N LEU A 441 11.39 19.01 -0.95
CA LEU A 441 11.04 18.26 -2.15
C LEU A 441 11.69 18.84 -3.42
N LEU A 442 11.80 20.16 -3.51
CA LEU A 442 12.46 20.85 -4.62
C LEU A 442 13.97 20.59 -4.64
N LEU A 443 14.65 20.68 -3.49
CA LEU A 443 16.06 20.30 -3.38
C LEU A 443 16.26 18.84 -3.79
N MET A 444 15.41 17.95 -3.28
CA MET A 444 15.51 16.53 -3.62
C MET A 444 15.31 16.28 -5.13
N ALA A 445 14.33 16.93 -5.77
CA ALA A 445 14.17 16.85 -7.22
C ALA A 445 15.43 17.30 -7.96
N PHE A 446 16.05 18.39 -7.51
CA PHE A 446 17.28 18.92 -8.09
C PHE A 446 18.45 17.95 -7.95
N LEU A 447 18.67 17.40 -6.75
CA LEU A 447 19.71 16.42 -6.50
C LEU A 447 19.47 15.13 -7.31
N GLN A 448 18.25 14.61 -7.33
CA GLN A 448 17.90 13.37 -8.06
C GLN A 448 18.21 13.50 -9.55
N ARG A 449 17.96 14.67 -10.16
CA ARG A 449 18.20 14.90 -11.59
C ARG A 449 19.68 14.76 -11.99
N ILE A 450 20.59 15.06 -11.06
CA ILE A 450 22.04 14.98 -11.25
C ILE A 450 22.58 13.63 -10.81
N VAL A 451 22.25 13.21 -9.58
CA VAL A 451 22.78 12.00 -8.95
C VAL A 451 22.36 10.73 -9.71
N ASN A 452 21.15 10.68 -10.26
CA ASN A 452 20.67 9.50 -11.01
C ASN A 452 21.46 9.22 -12.31
N SER A 453 22.42 10.06 -12.71
CA SER A 453 23.31 9.80 -13.85
C SER A 453 24.39 8.75 -13.57
N GLY A 454 24.63 8.39 -12.31
CA GLY A 454 25.66 7.41 -11.92
C GLY A 454 25.71 7.08 -10.42
N GLY A 455 24.70 7.50 -9.67
CA GLY A 455 24.58 7.33 -8.23
C GLY A 455 23.12 7.24 -7.79
N ARG A 456 22.89 7.32 -6.48
CA ARG A 456 21.55 7.29 -5.86
C ARG A 456 21.47 8.23 -4.67
N ILE A 457 20.24 8.58 -4.32
CA ILE A 457 19.95 9.32 -3.09
C ILE A 457 19.12 8.41 -2.21
N GLU A 458 19.59 8.21 -0.98
CA GLU A 458 18.86 7.45 0.03
C GLU A 458 18.28 8.41 1.07
N ARG A 459 17.00 8.26 1.40
CA ARG A 459 16.40 8.90 2.58
C ARG A 459 16.54 8.05 3.82
N GLU A 460 16.85 8.71 4.93
CA GLU A 460 16.82 8.17 6.29
C GLU A 460 17.33 6.72 6.40
N MET A 461 18.65 6.53 6.24
CA MET A 461 19.26 5.27 6.61
C MET A 461 19.35 5.14 8.13
N ALA A 462 18.40 4.39 8.70
CA ALA A 462 18.46 3.94 10.09
C ALA A 462 19.24 2.64 10.20
N ALA A 463 20.36 2.68 10.92
CA ALA A 463 20.61 1.68 11.95
C ALA A 463 20.35 2.38 13.29
N GLY A 464 19.69 1.82 14.30
CA GLY A 464 19.57 2.45 15.64
C GLY A 464 19.02 3.90 15.74
N ASN A 465 19.47 4.67 16.76
CA ASN A 465 18.85 5.95 17.23
C ASN A 465 19.42 7.26 16.64
N GLY A 466 19.97 7.26 15.42
CA GLY A 466 20.49 8.48 14.79
C GLY A 466 20.26 8.47 13.28
N ARG A 467 19.82 9.61 12.73
CA ARG A 467 19.32 9.77 11.35
C ARG A 467 20.00 10.96 10.66
N CYS A 468 20.23 10.82 9.36
CA CYS A 468 20.54 11.93 8.44
C CYS A 468 19.44 11.93 7.38
N ASP A 469 18.96 13.12 7.02
CA ASP A 469 17.78 13.26 6.17
C ASP A 469 17.99 12.72 4.76
N LEU A 470 19.17 13.01 4.17
CA LEU A 470 19.56 12.55 2.83
C LEU A 470 21.01 12.06 2.80
N LEU A 471 21.24 10.95 2.11
CA LEU A 471 22.58 10.46 1.76
C LEU A 471 22.68 10.38 0.24
N ALA A 472 23.53 11.21 -0.36
CA ALA A 472 23.87 11.06 -1.76
C ALA A 472 25.06 10.09 -1.90
N GLU A 473 24.87 9.03 -2.67
CA GLU A 473 25.91 8.08 -3.03
C GLU A 473 26.26 8.24 -4.51
N TYR A 474 27.53 8.50 -4.81
CA TYR A 474 28.00 8.62 -6.20
C TYR A 474 29.38 7.98 -6.31
N GLY A 475 29.48 6.94 -7.15
CA GLY A 475 30.67 6.08 -7.13
C GLY A 475 30.92 5.48 -5.74
N ASN A 476 32.08 5.77 -5.15
CA ASN A 476 32.44 5.34 -3.80
C ASN A 476 32.26 6.44 -2.74
N GLU A 477 31.69 7.60 -3.10
CA GLU A 477 31.50 8.72 -2.18
C GLU A 477 30.12 8.67 -1.52
N GLN A 478 30.13 8.86 -0.20
CA GLN A 478 28.95 9.00 0.64
C GLN A 478 28.89 10.43 1.17
N ILE A 479 27.87 11.17 0.75
CA ILE A 479 27.73 12.60 1.01
C ILE A 479 26.45 12.85 1.80
N PRO A 480 26.54 12.94 3.15
CA PRO A 480 25.39 13.18 3.99
C PRO A 480 24.96 14.64 3.94
N ILE A 481 23.65 14.84 3.89
CA ILE A 481 22.99 16.14 3.82
C ILE A 481 21.87 16.17 4.86
N GLU A 482 21.97 17.11 5.79
CA GLU A 482 20.95 17.39 6.80
C GLU A 482 20.14 18.61 6.35
N LEU A 483 18.80 18.54 6.48
CA LEU A 483 17.89 19.60 6.06
C LEU A 483 17.18 20.20 7.27
N LYS A 484 17.13 21.52 7.36
CA LYS A 484 16.33 22.22 8.38
C LYS A 484 15.49 23.31 7.74
N LEU A 485 14.24 23.44 8.20
CA LEU A 485 13.50 24.69 8.05
C LEU A 485 13.87 25.58 9.24
N TYR A 486 14.11 26.86 9.00
CA TYR A 486 14.37 27.81 10.09
C TYR A 486 13.08 28.05 10.88
N TYR A 487 13.10 27.73 12.18
CA TYR A 487 12.02 28.07 13.12
C TYR A 487 12.48 29.13 14.11
N ASP A 488 13.61 28.88 14.76
CA ASP A 488 14.16 29.74 15.81
C ASP A 488 15.70 29.75 15.81
N SER A 489 16.28 30.41 16.81
CA SER A 489 17.73 30.54 16.98
C SER A 489 18.46 29.21 17.19
N TYR A 490 17.78 28.16 17.65
CA TYR A 490 18.40 26.85 17.95
C TYR A 490 18.50 25.96 16.71
N THR A 491 17.64 26.16 15.70
CA THR A 491 17.63 25.39 14.45
C THR A 491 19.03 25.09 13.89
N ARG A 492 19.91 26.10 13.89
CA ARG A 492 21.27 25.98 13.37
C ARG A 492 22.12 25.03 14.19
N GLU A 493 22.14 25.19 15.51
CA GLU A 493 22.93 24.35 16.42
C GLU A 493 22.41 22.92 16.42
N GLU A 494 21.09 22.72 16.41
CA GLU A 494 20.47 21.40 16.32
C GLU A 494 20.84 20.66 15.03
N GLY A 495 20.81 21.36 13.89
CA GLY A 495 21.25 20.80 12.60
C GLY A 495 22.72 20.41 12.59
N LEU A 496 23.59 21.24 13.16
CA LEU A 496 25.03 20.97 13.30
C LEU A 496 25.30 19.74 14.18
N ASP A 497 24.62 19.64 15.32
CA ASP A 497 24.73 18.51 16.24
C ASP A 497 24.20 17.21 15.62
N GLN A 498 23.12 17.29 14.84
CA GLN A 498 22.55 16.12 14.16
C GLN A 498 23.50 15.58 13.10
N ILE A 499 24.02 16.42 12.20
CA ILE A 499 24.93 15.96 11.16
C ILE A 499 26.27 15.49 11.72
N ALA A 500 26.80 16.16 12.76
CA ALA A 500 28.05 15.75 13.40
C ALA A 500 27.95 14.35 14.04
N ARG A 501 26.80 14.03 14.65
CA ARG A 501 26.50 12.67 15.16
C ARG A 501 26.51 11.63 14.05
N TYR A 502 25.90 11.95 12.90
CA TYR A 502 25.89 11.06 11.74
C TYR A 502 27.31 10.83 11.19
N LEU A 503 28.06 11.91 10.95
CA LEU A 503 29.45 11.83 10.44
C LEU A 503 30.35 11.00 11.36
N SER A 504 30.22 11.17 12.67
CA SER A 504 30.99 10.41 13.66
C SER A 504 30.67 8.92 13.59
N ARG A 505 29.39 8.58 13.46
CA ARG A 505 28.92 7.21 13.42
C ARG A 505 29.41 6.41 12.21
N PHE A 506 29.40 7.04 11.03
CA PHE A 506 29.76 6.39 9.78
C PHE A 506 31.23 6.61 9.39
N GLY A 507 32.03 7.21 10.28
CA GLY A 507 33.45 7.46 10.01
C GLY A 507 33.70 8.51 8.92
N LEU A 508 32.68 9.27 8.54
CA LEU A 508 32.76 10.32 7.51
C LEU A 508 33.41 11.57 8.09
N LYS A 509 34.12 12.32 7.25
CA LYS A 509 34.85 13.54 7.66
C LYS A 509 34.11 14.83 7.35
N GLN A 510 33.23 14.80 6.36
CA GLN A 510 32.55 15.97 5.81
C GLN A 510 31.06 15.68 5.57
N GLY A 511 30.20 16.67 5.85
CA GLY A 511 28.78 16.64 5.51
C GLY A 511 28.25 18.04 5.20
N TYR A 512 26.99 18.10 4.75
CA TYR A 512 26.33 19.35 4.35
C TYR A 512 25.10 19.63 5.21
N LEU A 513 24.96 20.84 5.74
CA LEU A 513 23.75 21.28 6.42
C LEU A 513 23.06 22.35 5.58
N VAL A 514 21.82 22.10 5.17
CA VAL A 514 21.02 23.05 4.40
C VAL A 514 19.92 23.62 5.30
N ILE A 515 19.91 24.94 5.48
CA ILE A 515 18.90 25.65 6.27
C ILE A 515 18.05 26.51 5.34
N PHE A 516 16.76 26.21 5.25
CA PHE A 516 15.79 26.99 4.51
C PHE A 516 15.18 28.08 5.41
N GLU A 517 15.38 29.34 5.06
CA GLU A 517 14.73 30.47 5.70
C GLU A 517 13.26 30.55 5.26
N THR A 518 12.35 30.37 6.21
CA THR A 518 10.90 30.37 5.96
C THR A 518 10.29 31.77 6.11
N ARG A 519 10.96 32.68 6.83
CA ARG A 519 10.45 34.02 7.13
C ARG A 519 10.59 34.94 5.92
N VAL A 520 9.45 35.29 5.34
CA VAL A 520 9.37 36.16 4.15
C VAL A 520 9.94 37.57 4.41
N SER A 521 9.95 38.03 5.67
CA SER A 521 10.50 39.34 6.05
C SER A 521 12.03 39.44 5.96
N ILE A 522 12.75 38.32 5.92
CA ILE A 522 14.20 38.32 5.81
C ILE A 522 14.60 38.54 4.34
N PRO A 523 15.43 39.52 3.98
CA PRO A 523 15.82 39.74 2.59
C PRO A 523 16.72 38.61 2.07
N TRP A 524 16.65 38.31 0.76
CA TRP A 524 17.39 37.23 0.10
C TRP A 524 18.91 37.28 0.34
N GLU A 525 19.48 38.47 0.46
CA GLU A 525 20.90 38.71 0.75
C GLU A 525 21.32 38.14 2.12
N LYS A 526 20.38 38.01 3.05
CA LYS A 526 20.60 37.40 4.37
C LYS A 526 20.22 35.92 4.42
N ARG A 527 19.43 35.44 3.45
CA ARG A 527 19.04 34.02 3.35
C ARG A 527 20.14 33.19 2.71
N ILE A 528 20.78 33.70 1.66
CA ILE A 528 21.77 32.97 0.87
C ILE A 528 23.17 33.15 1.44
N TYR A 529 23.73 32.09 2.00
CA TYR A 529 25.10 32.07 2.49
C TYR A 529 25.71 30.67 2.40
N ARG A 530 27.04 30.60 2.41
CA ARG A 530 27.84 29.37 2.49
C ARG A 530 28.90 29.58 3.57
N GLU A 531 28.95 28.68 4.53
CA GLU A 531 29.90 28.74 5.64
C GLU A 531 30.53 27.36 5.88
N GLU A 532 31.78 27.34 6.33
CA GLU A 532 32.43 26.11 6.77
C GLU A 532 32.59 26.15 8.28
N VAL A 533 32.07 25.12 8.94
CA VAL A 533 32.07 25.01 10.40
C VAL A 533 32.70 23.67 10.77
N VAL A 534 33.52 23.67 11.83
CA VAL A 534 34.08 22.44 12.38
C VAL A 534 33.34 22.12 13.68
N VAL A 535 32.67 20.97 13.73
CA VAL A 535 31.92 20.48 14.89
C VAL A 535 32.44 19.11 15.27
N ALA A 536 32.91 18.95 16.51
CA ALA A 536 33.51 17.70 17.00
C ALA A 536 34.61 17.13 16.07
N GLY A 537 35.42 18.01 15.44
CA GLY A 537 36.49 17.62 14.51
C GLY A 537 36.00 17.15 13.13
N LYS A 538 34.71 17.32 12.81
CA LYS A 538 34.11 17.06 11.51
C LYS A 538 33.87 18.36 10.76
N GLN A 539 34.13 18.36 9.45
CA GLN A 539 33.83 19.52 8.59
C GLN A 539 32.35 19.49 8.21
N VAL A 540 31.64 20.59 8.43
CA VAL A 540 30.25 20.75 7.99
C VAL A 540 30.21 21.99 7.10
N ILE A 541 29.75 21.80 5.86
CA ILE A 541 29.54 22.90 4.92
C ILE A 541 28.07 23.29 4.99
N LEU A 542 27.81 24.49 5.48
CA LEU A 542 26.47 25.00 5.75
C LEU A 542 26.01 25.92 4.62
N PHE A 543 24.84 25.63 4.08
CA PHE A 543 24.16 26.42 3.05
C PHE A 543 22.86 27.00 3.59
N GLY A 544 22.74 28.33 3.61
CA GLY A 544 21.46 29.01 3.88
C GLY A 544 20.73 29.33 2.59
N MET A 545 19.40 29.21 2.54
CA MET A 545 18.63 29.58 1.35
C MET A 545 17.20 30.01 1.60
#